data_AF-A0A9D4RZQ6-F1
#
_entry.id   AF-A0A9D4RZQ6-F1
#
_cell.length_a   1.000
_cell.length_b   1.000
_cell.length_c   1.000
_cell.angle_alpha   90.00
_cell.angle_beta   90.00
_cell.angle_gamma   90.00
#
_symmetry.space_group_name_H-M   'P 1'
#
loop_
_entity.id
_entity.type
_entity.pdbx_description
1 polymer ?
#
loop_
_entity_poly.entity_id
_entity_poly.type
_entity_poly.pdbx_seq_one_letter_code
_entity_poly.pdbx_strand_id
1 'polypeptide(L)'
;MSIFNANLINLLKIVQECYNEGIDLATHSWFKPQSDDHFQYNSYGVTCTEVELDVLTGEHEISRVDMLFDCGERYDSWNKICYLQGTLYSNPTCLI
;
A
#
# COMPACT_ATOMS: atom_id res chain seq x y z
N MET A 1 -12.32 27.22 0.82
CA MET A 1 -13.19 26.72 -0.27
C MET A 1 -13.00 27.46 -1.62
N SER A 2 -12.34 28.63 -1.67
CA SER A 2 -12.15 29.39 -2.92
C SER A 2 -10.91 28.99 -3.76
N ILE A 3 -9.85 28.47 -3.13
CA ILE A 3 -8.56 28.16 -3.81
C ILE A 3 -8.66 26.91 -4.71
N PHE A 4 -9.42 25.89 -4.31
CA PHE A 4 -9.63 24.68 -5.12
C PHE A 4 -10.34 24.98 -6.45
N ASN A 5 -11.24 25.96 -6.45
CA ASN A 5 -12.01 26.33 -7.64
C ASN A 5 -11.14 27.05 -8.68
N ALA A 6 -10.23 27.93 -8.24
CA ALA A 6 -9.35 28.68 -9.13
C ALA A 6 -8.37 27.78 -9.91
N ASN A 7 -7.80 26.75 -9.27
CA ASN A 7 -6.87 25.82 -9.90
C ASN A 7 -7.57 24.90 -10.92
N LEU A 8 -8.78 24.46 -10.60
CA LEU A 8 -9.61 23.66 -11.52
C LEU A 8 -10.02 24.46 -12.77
N ILE A 9 -10.42 25.72 -12.59
CA ILE A 9 -10.75 26.61 -13.71
C ILE A 9 -9.52 26.83 -14.61
N ASN A 10 -8.32 26.94 -14.04
CA ASN A 10 -7.10 27.16 -14.81
C ASN A 10 -6.71 25.91 -15.62
N LEU A 11 -6.74 24.73 -15.01
CA LEU A 11 -6.42 23.47 -15.71
C LEU A 11 -7.37 23.22 -16.89
N LEU A 12 -8.67 23.48 -16.71
CA LEU A 12 -9.65 23.34 -17.78
C LEU A 12 -9.38 24.30 -18.95
N LYS A 13 -8.94 25.53 -18.67
CA LYS A 13 -8.54 26.48 -19.71
C LYS A 13 -7.33 25.99 -20.49
N ILE A 14 -6.31 25.47 -19.79
CA ILE A 14 -5.10 24.94 -20.43
C ILE A 14 -5.44 23.76 -21.35
N VAL A 15 -6.27 22.83 -20.87
CA VAL A 15 -6.73 21.68 -21.68
C VAL A 15 -7.50 22.15 -22.92
N GLN A 16 -8.36 23.17 -22.77
CA GLN A 16 -9.13 23.72 -23.88
C GLN A 16 -8.24 24.41 -24.93
N GLU A 17 -7.25 25.19 -24.51
CA GLU A 17 -6.30 25.84 -25.43
C GLU A 17 -5.44 24.81 -26.17
N CYS A 18 -4.93 23.77 -25.48
CA CYS A 18 -4.20 22.69 -26.13
C CYS A 18 -5.04 21.98 -27.21
N TYR A 19 -6.35 21.78 -26.97
CA TYR A 19 -7.25 21.23 -27.97
C TYR A 19 -7.43 22.15 -29.17
N ASN A 20 -7.60 23.46 -28.94
CA ASN A 20 -7.73 24.46 -30.01
C ASN A 20 -6.46 24.55 -30.88
N GLU A 21 -5.28 24.39 -30.27
CA GLU A 21 -3.98 24.39 -30.94
C GLU A 21 -3.62 23.04 -31.56
N GLY A 22 -4.46 22.00 -31.39
CA GLY A 22 -4.20 20.66 -31.92
C GLY A 22 -3.01 19.95 -31.26
N ILE A 23 -2.67 20.33 -30.02
CA ILE A 23 -1.60 19.73 -29.23
C ILE A 23 -2.09 18.40 -28.65
N ASP A 24 -1.35 17.33 -28.88
CA ASP A 24 -1.66 16.02 -28.32
C ASP A 24 -1.40 16.00 -26.80
N LEU A 25 -2.44 15.65 -26.03
CA LEU A 25 -2.40 15.50 -24.58
C LEU A 25 -2.20 14.03 -24.15
N ALA A 26 -2.19 13.10 -25.10
CA ALA A 26 -1.85 11.72 -24.83
C ALA A 26 -0.33 11.57 -24.74
N THR A 27 0.12 10.91 -23.68
CA THR A 27 1.52 10.50 -23.55
C THR A 27 1.56 9.04 -23.16
N HIS A 28 2.51 8.33 -23.75
CA HIS A 28 2.81 6.95 -23.38
C HIS A 28 4.11 6.95 -22.60
N SER A 29 4.06 6.44 -21.37
CA SER A 29 5.27 6.19 -20.60
C SER A 29 5.55 4.70 -20.56
N TRP A 30 6.83 4.36 -20.52
CA TRP A 30 7.30 3.00 -20.29
C TRP A 30 8.26 3.02 -19.12
N PHE A 31 8.10 2.08 -18.20
CA PHE A 31 9.00 1.90 -17.07
C PHE A 31 9.84 0.64 -17.26
N LYS A 32 11.16 0.79 -17.18
CA LYS A 32 12.08 -0.34 -17.07
C LYS A 32 12.62 -0.38 -15.63
N PRO A 33 12.54 -1.53 -14.94
CA PRO A 33 13.15 -1.67 -13.62
C PRO A 33 14.67 -1.41 -13.69
N GLN A 34 15.20 -0.79 -12.64
CA GLN A 34 16.59 -0.29 -12.63
C GLN A 34 17.64 -1.40 -12.47
N SER A 35 17.24 -2.56 -11.94
CA SER A 35 18.04 -3.78 -11.85
C SER A 35 17.29 -4.97 -12.47
N ASP A 36 18.06 -5.92 -13.01
CA ASP A 36 17.56 -7.24 -13.41
C ASP A 36 17.53 -8.22 -12.22
N ASP A 37 17.89 -7.75 -11.02
CA ASP A 37 17.80 -8.52 -9.79
C ASP A 37 16.35 -8.87 -9.46
N HIS A 38 16.14 -10.10 -9.01
CA HIS A 38 14.81 -10.60 -8.68
C HIS A 38 14.16 -9.84 -7.52
N PHE A 39 14.96 -9.27 -6.61
CA PHE A 39 14.50 -8.48 -5.47
C PHE A 39 15.14 -7.10 -5.49
N GLN A 40 14.33 -6.04 -5.61
CA GLN A 40 14.80 -4.65 -5.63
C GLN A 40 14.98 -4.05 -4.24
N TYR A 41 14.22 -4.54 -3.27
CA TYR A 41 14.35 -4.23 -1.86
C TYR A 41 13.83 -5.41 -1.05
N ASN A 42 14.36 -5.56 0.16
CA ASN A 42 13.83 -6.50 1.14
C ASN A 42 12.98 -5.71 2.13
N SER A 43 11.76 -6.19 2.37
CA SER A 43 10.96 -5.72 3.47
C SER A 43 11.23 -6.56 4.71
N TYR A 44 11.28 -5.90 5.87
CA TYR A 44 11.52 -6.56 7.14
C TYR A 44 10.33 -6.29 8.08
N GLY A 45 9.99 -7.28 8.89
CA GLY A 45 8.93 -7.13 9.89
C GLY A 45 9.14 -8.09 11.05
N VAL A 46 8.54 -7.74 12.18
CA VAL A 46 8.54 -8.53 13.41
C VAL A 46 7.11 -8.58 13.90
N THR A 47 6.69 -9.77 14.34
CA THR A 47 5.37 -9.97 14.94
C THR A 47 5.52 -10.68 16.28
N CYS A 48 4.72 -10.28 17.25
CA CYS A 48 4.57 -10.92 18.55
C CYS A 48 3.11 -11.35 18.71
N THR A 49 2.88 -12.59 19.12
CA THR A 49 1.53 -13.14 19.30
C THR A 49 1.39 -13.81 20.65
N GLU A 50 0.30 -13.49 21.34
CA GLU A 50 -0.09 -14.15 22.59
C GLU A 50 -1.25 -15.10 22.30
N VAL A 51 -1.08 -16.37 22.68
CA VAL A 51 -2.04 -17.45 22.39
C VAL A 51 -2.36 -18.18 23.69
N GLU A 52 -3.65 -18.42 23.91
CA GLU A 52 -4.16 -19.27 24.98
C GLU A 52 -4.42 -20.67 24.42
N LEU A 53 -3.86 -21.70 25.06
CA LEU A 53 -3.97 -23.09 24.64
C LEU A 53 -4.78 -23.89 25.67
N ASP A 54 -5.84 -24.56 25.22
CA ASP A 54 -6.53 -25.57 26.00
C ASP A 54 -5.81 -26.92 25.87
N VAL A 55 -5.13 -27.31 26.94
CA VAL A 55 -4.31 -28.53 27.00
C VAL A 55 -5.15 -29.81 26.94
N LEU A 56 -6.44 -29.75 27.28
CA LEU A 56 -7.32 -30.93 27.31
C LEU A 56 -7.96 -31.22 25.96
N THR A 57 -8.29 -30.19 25.19
CA THR A 57 -8.97 -30.31 23.89
C THR A 57 -8.03 -30.11 22.70
N GLY A 58 -6.91 -29.41 22.91
CA GLY A 58 -5.98 -29.01 21.86
C GLY A 58 -6.39 -27.74 21.11
N GLU A 59 -7.49 -27.11 21.52
CA GLU A 59 -7.95 -25.83 20.96
C GLU A 59 -7.04 -24.67 21.38
N HIS A 60 -6.89 -23.68 20.51
CA HIS A 60 -6.09 -22.49 20.80
C HIS A 60 -6.81 -21.22 20.33
N GLU A 61 -6.67 -20.15 21.10
CA GLU A 61 -7.24 -18.84 20.80
C GLU A 61 -6.15 -17.77 20.85
N ILE A 62 -6.10 -16.90 19.82
CA ILE A 62 -5.14 -15.80 19.75
C ILE A 62 -5.72 -14.61 20.52
N SER A 63 -5.10 -14.26 21.66
CA SER A 63 -5.55 -13.15 22.50
C SER A 63 -5.11 -11.80 21.95
N ARG A 64 -3.86 -11.72 21.46
CA ARG A 64 -3.29 -10.47 20.94
C ARG A 64 -2.22 -10.71 19.88
N VAL A 65 -2.13 -9.78 18.93
CA VAL A 65 -1.07 -9.72 17.92
C VAL A 65 -0.53 -8.30 17.84
N ASP A 66 0.78 -8.13 18.01
CA ASP A 66 1.51 -6.88 17.78
C ASP A 66 2.45 -7.04 16.58
N MET A 67 2.36 -6.13 15.60
CA MET A 67 3.16 -6.16 14.39
C MET A 67 3.96 -4.88 14.18
N LEU A 68 5.20 -5.02 13.77
CA LEU A 68 6.06 -3.95 13.27
C LEU A 68 6.57 -4.32 11.88
N PHE A 69 6.51 -3.40 10.93
CA PHE A 69 6.96 -3.65 9.56
C PHE A 69 7.62 -2.42 8.95
N ASP A 70 8.74 -2.65 8.25
CA ASP A 70 9.45 -1.64 7.49
C ASP A 70 8.73 -1.35 6.17
N CYS A 71 8.03 -0.22 6.14
CA CYS A 71 7.22 0.20 5.01
C CYS A 71 7.97 1.08 3.99
N GLY A 72 9.24 1.42 4.21
CA GLY A 72 9.91 2.50 3.47
C GLY A 72 9.14 3.84 3.55
N GLU A 73 9.28 4.71 2.53
CA GLU A 73 8.55 5.98 2.50
C GLU A 73 7.04 5.82 2.28
N ARG A 74 6.30 6.70 2.94
CA ARG A 74 4.84 6.62 3.15
C ARG A 74 4.07 7.16 1.95
N TYR A 75 3.97 6.39 0.87
CA TYR A 75 3.06 6.76 -0.23
C TYR A 75 1.58 6.56 0.16
N ASP A 76 1.28 5.49 0.90
CA ASP A 76 -0.05 5.23 1.46
C ASP A 76 0.05 4.28 2.66
N SER A 77 0.00 4.85 3.87
CA SER A 77 0.13 4.06 5.10
C SER A 77 -1.09 3.19 5.38
N TRP A 78 -2.29 3.61 4.95
CA TRP A 78 -3.53 2.90 5.29
C TRP A 78 -3.65 1.60 4.51
N ASN A 79 -3.48 1.67 3.19
CA ASN A 79 -3.59 0.50 2.34
C ASN A 79 -2.56 -0.58 2.73
N LYS A 80 -1.33 -0.17 3.11
CA LYS A 80 -0.29 -1.08 3.59
C LYS A 80 -0.71 -1.86 4.86
N ILE A 81 -1.37 -1.19 5.81
CA ILE A 81 -1.87 -1.84 7.03
C ILE A 81 -2.95 -2.88 6.69
N CYS A 82 -3.89 -2.55 5.79
CA CYS A 82 -4.95 -3.46 5.39
C CYS A 82 -4.42 -4.75 4.74
N TYR A 83 -3.39 -4.65 3.89
CA TYR A 83 -2.76 -5.82 3.28
C TYR A 83 -2.09 -6.73 4.32
N LEU A 84 -1.31 -6.16 5.25
CA LEU A 84 -0.65 -6.92 6.31
C LEU A 84 -1.66 -7.67 7.19
N GLN A 85 -2.75 -6.99 7.57
CA GLN A 85 -3.81 -7.59 8.36
C GLN A 85 -4.53 -8.71 7.59
N GLY A 86 -4.79 -8.54 6.30
CA GLY A 86 -5.39 -9.56 5.44
C GLY A 86 -4.53 -10.82 5.33
N THR A 87 -3.21 -10.66 5.19
CA THR A 87 -2.27 -11.78 5.17
C THR A 87 -2.29 -12.55 6.50
N LEU A 88 -2.34 -11.84 7.63
CA LEU A 88 -2.41 -12.45 8.96
C LEU A 88 -3.65 -13.35 9.11
N TYR A 89 -4.84 -12.87 8.71
CA TYR A 89 -6.07 -13.64 8.81
C TYR A 89 -6.12 -14.84 7.86
N SER A 90 -5.43 -14.76 6.72
CA SER A 90 -5.40 -15.86 5.74
C SER A 90 -4.57 -17.05 6.20
N ASN A 91 -3.57 -16.83 7.07
CA ASN A 91 -2.71 -17.88 7.60
C ASN A 91 -2.22 -17.52 9.02
N PRO A 92 -3.06 -17.74 10.05
CA PRO A 92 -2.72 -17.41 11.42
C PRO A 92 -1.64 -18.33 12.01
N THR A 93 -1.40 -19.51 11.42
CA THR A 93 -0.41 -20.50 11.89
C THR A 93 1.04 -20.13 11.59
N CYS A 94 1.29 -19.13 10.74
CA CYS A 94 2.65 -18.64 10.44
C CYS A 94 3.29 -17.85 11.60
N LEU A 95 2.58 -17.70 12.72
CA LEU A 95 2.97 -16.87 13.87
C LEU A 95 3.28 -17.67 15.13
N ILE A 96 3.00 -18.99 15.12
CA ILE A 96 3.23 -19.90 16.24
C ILE A 96 4.55 -20.65 16.02
#